data_AF-A0A9C9X178-F1
#
_entry.id   AF-A0A9C9X178-F1
#
_cell.length_a   1.000
_cell.length_b   1.000
_cell.length_c   1.000
_cell.angle_alpha   90.00
_cell.angle_beta   90.00
_cell.angle_gamma   90.00
#
_symmetry.space_group_name_H-M   'P 1'
#
loop_
_entity.id
_entity.type
_entity.pdbx_description
1 polymer ?
#
loop_
_entity_poly.entity_id
_entity_poly.type
_entity_poly.pdbx_seq_one_letter_code
_entity_poly.pdbx_strand_id
1 'polypeptide(L)'
;MTRSNAEYQKFVKMLRDNAMKGDSFYVKFKDDATVYLGIPVLRSNFSQSNENSFSFNVMKPKEKAGIRQKLISDIEYLQKR
;
A
#
# COMPACT_ATOMS: atom_id res chain seq x y z
N MET A 1 -7.31 3.15 -15.59
CA MET A 1 -5.94 3.04 -16.17
C MET A 1 -5.30 1.76 -15.66
N THR A 2 -5.11 0.79 -16.56
CA THR A 2 -4.43 -0.48 -16.26
C THR A 2 -2.93 -0.23 -16.36
N ARG A 3 -2.19 -0.27 -15.25
CA ARG A 3 -0.72 -0.18 -15.28
C ARG A 3 -0.18 -1.31 -16.14
N SER A 4 0.83 -1.06 -16.98
CA SER A 4 1.50 -2.15 -17.69
C SER A 4 2.14 -3.12 -16.68
N ASN A 5 2.32 -4.38 -17.05
CA ASN A 5 2.87 -5.40 -16.14
C ASN A 5 4.24 -4.99 -15.57
N ALA A 6 5.07 -4.31 -16.37
CA ALA A 6 6.38 -3.81 -15.93
C ALA A 6 6.28 -2.67 -14.89
N GLU A 7 5.33 -1.74 -15.06
CA GLU A 7 5.08 -0.66 -14.09
C GLU A 7 4.50 -1.20 -12.79
N TYR A 8 3.63 -2.22 -12.89
CA TYR A 8 3.10 -2.91 -11.74
C TYR A 8 4.22 -3.56 -10.90
N GLN A 9 5.12 -4.30 -11.53
CA GLN A 9 6.25 -4.92 -10.84
C GLN A 9 7.20 -3.89 -10.21
N LYS A 10 7.47 -2.76 -10.88
CA LYS A 10 8.24 -1.66 -10.29
C LYS A 10 7.55 -1.07 -9.07
N PHE A 11 6.24 -0.88 -9.13
CA PHE A 11 5.44 -0.35 -8.03
C PHE A 11 5.43 -1.31 -6.83
N VAL A 12 5.21 -2.61 -7.07
CA VAL A 12 5.28 -3.65 -6.04
C VAL A 12 6.67 -3.69 -5.38
N LYS A 13 7.73 -3.64 -6.18
CA LYS A 13 9.11 -3.61 -5.68
C LYS A 13 9.35 -2.37 -4.81
N MET A 14 8.94 -1.20 -5.26
CA MET A 14 9.03 0.04 -4.50
C MET A 14 8.30 -0.06 -3.15
N LEU A 15 7.08 -0.60 -3.14
CA LEU A 15 6.32 -0.82 -1.90
C LEU A 15 7.05 -1.75 -0.93
N ARG A 16 7.64 -2.84 -1.44
CA ARG A 16 8.41 -3.80 -0.65
C ARG A 16 9.67 -3.16 -0.06
N ASP A 17 10.46 -2.48 -0.88
CA ASP A 17 11.70 -1.83 -0.45
C ASP A 17 11.42 -0.75 0.61
N ASN A 18 10.30 -0.03 0.47
CA ASN A 18 9.89 1.00 1.42
C ASN A 18 9.31 0.43 2.72
N ALA A 19 8.61 -0.71 2.66
CA ALA A 19 8.16 -1.43 3.85
C ALA A 19 9.34 -1.85 4.74
N MET A 20 10.43 -2.29 4.13
CA MET A 20 11.66 -2.64 4.86
C MET A 20 12.32 -1.43 5.53
N LYS A 21 12.12 -0.22 5.00
CA LYS A 21 12.69 1.02 5.57
C LYS A 21 11.83 1.63 6.68
N GLY A 22 10.57 1.22 6.80
CA GLY A 22 9.62 1.83 7.75
C GLY A 22 9.20 3.25 7.37
N ASP A 23 9.41 3.66 6.11
CA ASP A 23 9.03 4.99 5.62
C ASP A 23 7.49 5.14 5.62
N SER A 24 7.00 6.33 6.03
CA SER A 24 5.57 6.64 5.99
C SER A 24 5.14 7.23 4.65
N PHE A 25 3.95 6.86 4.17
CA PHE A 25 3.39 7.29 2.89
C PHE A 25 1.97 7.82 3.07
N TYR A 26 1.63 8.79 2.23
CA TYR A 26 0.26 9.14 1.91
C TYR A 26 -0.28 8.13 0.89
N VAL A 27 -1.42 7.50 1.21
CA VAL A 27 -2.10 6.58 0.30
C VAL A 27 -3.57 6.96 0.17
N LYS A 28 -4.08 6.93 -1.07
CA LYS A 28 -5.50 7.07 -1.37
C LYS A 28 -5.96 5.86 -2.17
N PHE A 29 -7.15 5.37 -1.85
CA PHE A 29 -7.79 4.26 -2.56
C PHE A 29 -8.89 4.79 -3.48
N LYS A 30 -9.13 4.12 -4.60
CA LYS A 30 -10.11 4.54 -5.61
C LYS A 30 -11.53 4.72 -5.04
N ASP A 31 -11.93 3.83 -4.13
CA ASP A 31 -13.28 3.82 -3.54
C ASP A 31 -13.36 4.59 -2.20
N ASP A 32 -12.33 5.37 -1.85
CA ASP A 32 -12.28 6.11 -0.59
C ASP A 32 -11.69 7.52 -0.79
N ALA A 33 -12.48 8.54 -0.44
CA ALA A 33 -12.02 9.94 -0.47
C ALA A 33 -10.93 10.26 0.57
N THR A 34 -10.70 9.36 1.53
CA THR A 34 -9.74 9.55 2.62
C THR A 34 -8.32 9.35 2.14
N VAL A 35 -7.46 10.33 2.42
CA VAL A 35 -6.01 10.17 2.32
C VAL A 35 -5.50 9.64 3.65
N TYR A 36 -4.91 8.46 3.62
CA TYR A 36 -4.32 7.81 4.77
C TYR A 36 -2.84 8.15 4.87
N LEU A 37 -2.34 8.32 6.09
CA LEU A 37 -0.91 8.29 6.38
C LEU A 37 -0.60 6.98 7.07
N GLY A 38 0.31 6.20 6.52
CA GLY A 38 0.68 4.91 7.09
C GLY A 38 2.00 4.36 6.60
N ILE A 39 2.40 3.23 7.17
CA ILE A 39 3.66 2.55 6.83
C ILE A 39 3.30 1.25 6.09
N PRO A 40 3.90 0.97 4.92
CA PRO A 40 3.82 -0.33 4.26
C PRO A 40 4.26 -1.46 5.19
N VAL A 41 3.51 -2.55 5.27
CA VAL A 41 3.86 -3.73 6.08
C VAL A 41 3.94 -4.97 5.20
N LEU A 42 5.09 -5.65 5.24
CA LEU A 42 5.23 -6.97 4.63
C LEU A 42 4.73 -8.01 5.62
N ARG A 43 3.55 -8.58 5.37
CA ARG A 43 3.15 -9.81 6.07
C ARG A 43 3.83 -10.99 5.39
N SER A 44 4.38 -11.91 6.19
CA SER A 44 5.13 -13.09 5.75
C SER A 44 4.37 -14.00 4.78
N ASN A 45 3.05 -13.86 4.66
CA ASN A 45 2.18 -14.60 3.73
C ASN A 45 2.07 -13.95 2.34
N PHE A 46 2.89 -12.94 2.02
CA PHE A 46 3.00 -12.36 0.67
C PHE A 46 3.33 -13.42 -0.41
N SER A 47 3.80 -14.60 0.00
CA SER A 47 4.08 -15.75 -0.88
C SER A 47 2.89 -16.66 -1.16
N GLN A 48 1.76 -16.57 -0.44
CA GLN A 48 0.69 -17.57 -0.54
C GLN A 48 -0.74 -17.05 -0.69
N SER A 49 -1.05 -15.79 -0.35
CA SER A 49 -2.41 -15.29 -0.53
C SER A 49 -2.45 -13.96 -1.28
N ASN A 50 -2.64 -14.08 -2.60
CA ASN A 50 -2.85 -13.01 -3.57
C ASN A 50 -1.64 -12.06 -3.72
N GLU A 51 -0.82 -12.30 -4.75
CA GLU A 51 0.27 -11.43 -5.24
C GLU A 51 -0.14 -9.97 -5.46
N ASN A 52 -1.44 -9.68 -5.41
CA ASN A 52 -2.04 -8.37 -5.64
C ASN A 52 -2.53 -7.67 -4.38
N SER A 53 -2.32 -8.21 -3.18
CA SER A 53 -2.72 -7.57 -1.93
C SER A 53 -1.53 -6.90 -1.23
N PHE A 54 -1.77 -5.76 -0.61
CA PHE A 54 -0.79 -4.96 0.10
C PHE A 54 -1.35 -4.54 1.46
N SER A 55 -0.52 -4.66 2.50
CA SER A 55 -0.88 -4.28 3.86
C SER A 55 -0.20 -2.96 4.23
N PHE A 56 -0.94 -2.07 4.88
CA PHE A 56 -0.43 -0.82 5.40
C PHE A 56 -0.94 -0.60 6.82
N ASN A 57 -0.05 -0.17 7.71
CA ASN A 57 -0.42 0.25 9.05
C ASN A 57 -0.79 1.73 9.02
N VAL A 58 -2.09 2.02 9.12
CA VAL A 58 -2.62 3.39 9.16
C VAL A 58 -2.29 4.03 10.49
N MET A 59 -1.65 5.20 10.43
CA MET A 59 -1.42 6.07 11.57
C MET A 59 -2.41 7.23 11.60
N LYS A 60 -2.84 7.74 10.44
CA LYS A 60 -3.88 8.77 10.32
C LYS A 60 -4.84 8.49 9.16
N PRO A 61 -6.13 8.85 9.28
CA PRO A 61 -6.72 9.50 10.46
C PRO A 61 -6.92 8.50 11.62
N LYS A 62 -6.95 8.99 12.88
CA LYS A 62 -6.87 8.14 14.09
C LYS A 62 -8.04 7.16 14.20
N GLU A 63 -9.22 7.59 13.79
CA GLU A 63 -10.45 6.81 13.73
C GLU A 63 -10.38 5.64 12.74
N LYS A 64 -9.42 5.66 11.81
CA LYS A 64 -9.18 4.57 10.85
C LYS A 64 -7.81 3.90 11.06
N ALA A 65 -7.14 4.18 12.18
CA ALA A 65 -5.82 3.64 12.50
C ALA A 65 -5.83 2.11 12.63
N GLY A 66 -4.68 1.49 12.36
CA GLY A 66 -4.48 0.04 12.40
C GLY A 66 -4.11 -0.55 11.04
N ILE A 67 -3.94 -1.88 11.01
CA ILE A 67 -3.51 -2.57 9.81
C ILE A 67 -4.70 -2.75 8.86
N ARG A 68 -4.53 -2.28 7.64
CA ARG A 68 -5.47 -2.48 6.55
C ARG A 68 -4.81 -3.25 5.42
N GLN A 69 -5.56 -4.17 4.84
CA GLN A 69 -5.17 -4.91 3.64
C GLN A 69 -6.07 -4.47 2.48
N LYS A 70 -5.46 -4.06 1.37
CA LYS A 70 -6.14 -3.62 0.16
C LYS A 70 -5.45 -4.20 -1.06
N LEU A 71 -6.14 -4.25 -2.19
CA LEU A 71 -5.49 -4.64 -3.43
C LEU A 71 -4.62 -3.49 -3.93
N ILE A 72 -3.49 -3.83 -4.55
CA ILE A 72 -2.59 -2.86 -5.19
C ILE A 72 -3.32 -2.15 -6.34
N SER A 73 -4.26 -2.84 -7.00
CA SER A 73 -5.16 -2.28 -8.00
C SER A 73 -6.06 -1.17 -7.46
N ASP A 74 -6.34 -1.16 -6.16
CA ASP A 74 -7.26 -0.20 -5.54
C ASP A 74 -6.53 1.07 -5.12
N ILE A 75 -5.19 1.07 -5.13
CA ILE A 75 -4.38 2.25 -4.81
C ILE A 75 -4.48 3.23 -5.98
N GLU A 76 -5.10 4.38 -5.72
CA GLU A 76 -5.17 5.50 -6.65
C GLU A 76 -3.80 6.17 -6.75
N TYR A 77 -3.23 6.54 -5.60
CA TYR A 77 -1.85 7.04 -5.53
C TYR A 77 -1.18 6.69 -4.19
N LEU A 78 0.15 6.69 -4.23
CA LEU A 78 1.02 6.53 -3.08
C LEU A 78 2.16 7.55 -3.19
N GLN A 79 2.35 8.38 -2.17
CA GLN A 79 3.38 9.41 -2.15
C GLN A 79 4.16 9.35 -0.84
N LYS A 80 5.50 9.39 -0.92
CA LYS A 80 6.35 9.46 0.27
C LYS A 80 6.07 10.76 1.03
N ARG A 81 5.97 10.68 2.35
CA ARG A 81 5.83 11.86 3.21
C ARG A 81 7.09 12.72 3.20
#